data_AF-A0A141RCZ3-F1
#
_entry.id   AF-A0A141RCZ3-F1
#
_cell.length_a   1.000
_cell.length_b   1.000
_cell.length_c   1.000
_cell.angle_alpha   90.00
_cell.angle_beta   90.00
_cell.angle_gamma   90.00
#
_symmetry.space_group_name_H-M   'P 1'
#
loop_
_entity.id
_entity.type
_entity.pdbx_description
1 polymer ?
#
loop_
_entity_poly.entity_id
_entity_poly.type
_entity_poly.pdbx_seq_one_letter_code
_entity_poly.pdbx_strand_id
1 'polypeptide(L)'
;MSSFSPADRQSTQREQGLTETRSIDYIPDRERHGHPFSQFTLWFGGNLQITAIVTGALAVVLGGDVVWSLIGLLVGQVLGAAVMSLHALQGPRLGLPQMIISRAQFGVFGAVVPLVLVCVMYVGFSASGTVLAGQAMARLLSISDVAGMLLFSAIIIVIAVLGYRVIHKLGKV
;
A
#
# COMPACT_ATOMS: atom_id res chain seq x y z
N MET A 1 -12.74 37.52 43.74
CA MET A 1 -13.21 36.14 43.51
C MET A 1 -13.48 36.02 42.01
N SER A 2 -12.80 35.25 41.18
CA SER A 2 -11.80 34.19 41.33
C SER A 2 -10.68 34.42 40.29
N SER A 3 -9.43 34.17 40.69
CA SER A 3 -8.25 34.35 39.86
C SER A 3 -8.21 33.32 38.73
N PHE A 4 -8.03 33.78 37.49
CA PHE A 4 -7.59 32.93 36.38
C PHE A 4 -6.16 32.49 36.66
N SER A 5 -6.01 31.27 37.17
CA SER A 5 -4.71 30.61 37.35
C SER A 5 -4.15 30.19 35.98
N PRO A 6 -2.89 30.51 35.63
CA PRO A 6 -2.28 30.13 34.36
C PRO A 6 -2.01 28.62 34.21
N ALA A 7 -2.29 27.81 35.24
CA ALA A 7 -1.96 26.39 35.30
C ALA A 7 -2.80 25.50 34.36
N ASP A 8 -3.92 25.99 33.84
CA ASP A 8 -4.82 25.20 32.96
C ASP A 8 -4.37 25.13 31.49
N ARG A 9 -3.25 25.77 31.12
CA ARG A 9 -2.72 25.75 29.74
C ARG A 9 -1.68 24.66 29.46
N GLN A 10 -1.30 23.85 30.45
CA GLN A 10 -0.12 22.96 30.33
C GLN A 10 -0.42 21.47 30.08
N SER A 11 -1.68 21.03 29.91
CA SER A 11 -2.01 19.61 29.73
C SER A 11 -2.31 19.16 28.29
N THR A 12 -2.14 20.01 27.27
CA THR A 12 -2.37 19.64 25.85
C THR A 12 -1.10 19.44 25.02
N GLN A 13 0.06 19.30 25.66
CA GLN A 13 1.16 18.52 25.06
C GLN A 13 0.91 17.04 25.32
N ARG A 14 -0.13 16.49 24.67
CA ARG A 14 -0.22 15.03 24.51
C ARG A 14 0.95 14.64 23.63
N GLU A 15 1.88 13.89 24.23
CA GLU A 15 2.91 13.12 23.55
C GLU A 15 2.37 12.65 22.19
N GLN A 16 3.03 13.04 21.10
CA GLN A 16 2.86 12.38 19.82
C GLN A 16 3.41 10.98 19.96
N GLY A 17 2.63 10.10 20.58
CA GLY A 17 2.96 8.70 20.70
C GLY A 17 3.23 8.14 19.32
N LEU A 18 4.30 7.37 19.18
CA LEU A 18 4.65 6.62 17.96
C LEU A 18 3.58 5.59 17.54
N THR A 19 2.46 5.53 18.26
CA THR A 19 1.37 4.57 18.12
C THR A 19 0.19 5.26 17.46
N GLU A 20 -0.13 4.83 16.25
CA GLU A 20 -1.36 5.22 15.56
C GLU A 20 -2.58 4.83 16.41
N THR A 21 -3.39 5.82 16.78
CA THR A 21 -4.52 5.62 17.70
C THR A 21 -5.86 5.48 16.97
N ARG A 22 -5.93 5.83 15.68
CA ARG A 22 -7.18 5.92 14.91
C ARG A 22 -7.19 4.97 13.71
N SER A 23 -7.40 3.69 13.97
CA SER A 23 -7.38 2.64 12.95
C SER A 23 -8.51 2.79 11.92
N ILE A 24 -9.77 2.79 12.37
CA ILE A 24 -10.95 2.91 11.48
C ILE A 24 -11.81 4.13 11.78
N ASP A 25 -11.45 4.88 12.83
CA ASP A 25 -12.19 6.03 13.30
C ASP A 25 -12.01 7.25 12.40
N TYR A 26 -12.97 8.18 12.50
CA TYR A 26 -12.90 9.46 11.82
C TYR A 26 -11.66 10.28 12.22
N ILE A 27 -10.98 10.84 11.22
CA ILE A 27 -9.81 11.73 11.39
C ILE A 27 -10.27 13.20 11.28
N PRO A 28 -10.23 13.98 12.38
CA PRO A 28 -10.56 15.40 12.39
C PRO A 28 -9.59 16.23 11.53
N ASP A 29 -10.06 17.36 10.98
CA ASP A 29 -9.25 18.23 10.10
C ASP A 29 -7.91 18.65 10.72
N ARG A 30 -7.89 18.95 12.03
CA ARG A 30 -6.68 19.34 12.76
C ARG A 30 -5.62 18.24 12.89
N GLU A 31 -6.00 16.97 12.68
CA GLU A 31 -5.10 15.82 12.71
C GLU A 31 -4.64 15.41 11.30
N ARG A 32 -5.10 16.10 10.24
CA ARG A 32 -4.71 15.82 8.84
C ARG A 32 -3.43 16.56 8.49
N HIS A 33 -2.33 15.81 8.33
CA HIS A 33 -1.00 16.35 8.06
C HIS A 33 -0.31 15.71 6.83
N GLY A 34 -1.07 15.05 5.95
CA GLY A 34 -0.53 14.43 4.74
C GLY A 34 -0.20 15.44 3.63
N HIS A 35 0.89 15.22 2.90
CA HIS A 35 1.30 16.05 1.76
C HIS A 35 1.15 15.25 0.45
N PRO A 36 0.66 15.82 -0.67
CA PRO A 36 0.46 15.06 -1.92
C PRO A 36 1.72 14.34 -2.41
N PHE A 37 2.90 14.95 -2.26
CA PHE A 37 4.17 14.32 -2.64
C PHE A 37 4.52 13.09 -1.80
N SER A 38 4.02 12.96 -0.56
CA SER A 38 4.25 11.74 0.23
C SER A 38 3.52 10.53 -0.34
N GLN A 39 2.49 10.75 -1.16
CA GLN A 39 1.85 9.67 -1.92
C GLN A 39 2.77 9.18 -3.03
N PHE A 40 3.47 10.07 -3.73
CA PHE A 40 4.39 9.67 -4.80
C PHE A 40 5.46 8.70 -4.27
N THR A 41 6.11 9.02 -3.15
CA THR A 41 7.15 8.15 -2.58
C THR A 41 6.60 6.82 -2.08
N LEU A 42 5.41 6.83 -1.47
CA LEU A 42 4.72 5.61 -1.02
C LEU A 42 4.40 4.68 -2.20
N TRP A 43 3.80 5.22 -3.25
CA TRP A 43 3.41 4.45 -4.43
C TRP A 43 4.60 4.02 -5.26
N PHE A 44 5.61 4.87 -5.41
CA PHE A 44 6.85 4.52 -6.10
C PHE A 44 7.52 3.35 -5.40
N GLY A 45 7.74 3.43 -4.07
CA GLY A 45 8.33 2.34 -3.29
C GLY A 45 7.52 1.05 -3.35
N GLY A 46 6.18 1.12 -3.27
CA GLY A 46 5.30 -0.05 -3.40
C GLY A 46 5.31 -0.71 -4.78
N ASN A 47 5.66 0.03 -5.84
CA ASN A 47 5.74 -0.49 -7.20
C ASN A 47 7.14 -1.01 -7.58
N LEU A 48 8.18 -0.76 -6.76
CA LEU A 48 9.52 -1.34 -6.94
C LEU A 48 9.55 -2.81 -6.53
N GLN A 49 8.86 -3.64 -7.30
CA GLN A 49 8.76 -5.08 -7.05
C GLN A 49 8.86 -5.88 -8.34
N ILE A 50 9.30 -7.14 -8.21
CA ILE A 50 9.54 -8.03 -9.35
C ILE A 50 8.29 -8.25 -10.21
N THR A 51 7.10 -8.26 -9.60
CA THR A 51 5.83 -8.41 -10.30
C THR A 51 5.64 -7.31 -11.34
N ALA A 52 5.96 -6.06 -11.00
CA ALA A 52 5.83 -4.92 -11.91
C ALA A 52 6.83 -5.03 -13.08
N ILE A 53 8.08 -5.43 -12.78
CA ILE A 53 9.13 -5.62 -13.79
C ILE A 53 8.73 -6.71 -14.78
N VAL A 54 8.32 -7.88 -14.29
CA VAL A 54 7.93 -9.02 -15.12
C VAL A 54 6.69 -8.68 -15.96
N THR A 55 5.70 -8.00 -15.38
CA THR A 55 4.50 -7.57 -16.11
C THR A 55 4.84 -6.60 -17.24
N GLY A 56 5.73 -5.63 -16.99
CA GLY A 56 6.19 -4.70 -18.02
C GLY A 56 6.99 -5.39 -19.12
N ALA A 57 7.89 -6.31 -18.75
CA ALA A 57 8.68 -7.10 -19.70
C ALA A 57 7.79 -7.96 -20.61
N LEU A 58 6.65 -8.44 -20.10
CA LEU A 58 5.72 -9.27 -20.86
C LEU A 58 5.18 -8.57 -22.11
N ALA A 59 5.03 -7.24 -22.10
CA ALA A 59 4.61 -6.48 -23.28
C ALA A 59 5.56 -6.68 -24.48
N VAL A 60 6.87 -6.77 -24.21
CA VAL A 60 7.89 -7.01 -25.24
C VAL A 60 8.05 -8.50 -25.54
N VAL A 61 8.05 -9.34 -24.50
CA VAL A 61 8.20 -10.81 -24.64
C VAL A 61 7.07 -11.41 -25.48
N LEU A 62 5.86 -10.86 -25.42
CA LEU A 62 4.73 -11.29 -26.25
C LEU A 62 4.78 -10.74 -27.69
N GLY A 63 5.88 -10.10 -28.10
CA GLY A 63 6.12 -9.66 -29.48
C GLY A 63 5.89 -8.17 -29.73
N GLY A 64 5.68 -7.36 -28.69
CA GLY A 64 5.55 -5.90 -28.82
C GLY A 64 6.91 -5.23 -29.07
N ASP A 65 6.92 -4.22 -29.93
CA ASP A 65 8.07 -3.32 -30.04
C ASP A 65 8.33 -2.60 -28.71
N VAL A 66 9.59 -2.33 -28.38
CA VAL A 66 9.98 -1.72 -27.08
C VAL A 66 9.40 -0.32 -26.94
N VAL A 67 9.49 0.51 -27.97
CA VAL A 67 9.04 1.92 -27.90
C VAL A 67 7.52 1.96 -27.78
N TRP A 68 6.81 1.21 -28.64
CA TRP A 68 5.35 1.16 -28.60
C TRP A 68 4.80 0.47 -27.34
N SER A 69 5.49 -0.54 -26.82
CA SER A 69 5.16 -1.16 -25.53
C SER A 69 5.27 -0.14 -24.39
N LEU A 70 6.34 0.66 -24.34
CA LEU A 70 6.51 1.69 -23.32
C LEU A 70 5.43 2.78 -23.40
N ILE A 71 5.09 3.23 -24.61
CA ILE A 71 4.01 4.20 -24.81
C ILE A 71 2.67 3.60 -24.39
N GLY A 72 2.36 2.37 -24.80
CA GLY A 72 1.13 1.68 -24.43
C GLY A 72 1.01 1.48 -22.92
N LEU A 73 2.09 1.08 -22.25
CA LEU A 73 2.15 0.98 -20.80
C LEU A 73 1.92 2.34 -20.13
N LEU A 74 2.57 3.40 -20.61
CA LEU A 74 2.39 4.75 -20.07
C LEU A 74 0.93 5.22 -20.20
N VAL A 75 0.32 5.04 -21.37
CA VAL A 75 -1.09 5.41 -21.60
C VAL A 75 -2.01 4.60 -20.69
N GLY A 76 -1.81 3.28 -20.60
CA GLY A 76 -2.59 2.42 -19.71
C GLY A 76 -2.47 2.85 -18.24
N GLN A 77 -1.26 3.19 -17.79
CA GLN A 77 -1.01 3.69 -16.44
C GLN A 77 -1.71 5.03 -16.18
N VAL A 78 -1.65 5.98 -17.12
CA VAL A 78 -2.32 7.28 -16.98
C VAL A 78 -3.84 7.10 -16.91
N LEU A 79 -4.42 6.26 -17.77
CA LEU A 79 -5.85 5.99 -17.78
C LEU A 79 -6.32 5.32 -16.47
N GLY A 80 -5.59 4.32 -15.99
CA GLY A 80 -5.88 3.66 -14.71
C GLY A 80 -5.71 4.59 -13.51
N ALA A 81 -4.62 5.36 -13.50
CA ALA A 81 -4.33 6.34 -12.46
C ALA A 81 -5.37 7.46 -12.40
N ALA A 82 -5.93 7.88 -13.53
CA ALA A 82 -7.00 8.88 -13.55
C ALA A 82 -8.21 8.41 -12.72
N VAL A 83 -8.70 7.19 -12.95
CA VAL A 83 -9.84 6.62 -12.20
C VAL A 83 -9.51 6.47 -10.72
N MET A 84 -8.31 6.00 -10.40
CA MET A 84 -7.86 5.83 -9.02
C MET A 84 -7.70 7.19 -8.30
N SER A 85 -7.17 8.20 -8.97
CA SER A 85 -6.96 9.54 -8.40
C SER A 85 -8.27 10.19 -7.94
N LEU A 86 -9.36 9.99 -8.70
CA LEU A 86 -10.68 10.50 -8.32
C LEU A 86 -11.19 9.86 -7.02
N HIS A 87 -10.91 8.57 -6.81
CA HIS A 87 -11.25 7.87 -5.57
C HIS A 87 -10.33 8.26 -4.42
N ALA A 88 -9.03 8.47 -4.68
CA ALA A 88 -8.06 8.87 -3.67
C ALA A 88 -8.41 10.21 -2.99
N LEU A 89 -9.16 11.09 -3.66
CA LEU A 89 -9.65 12.35 -3.09
C LEU A 89 -10.73 12.16 -2.02
N GLN A 90 -11.42 11.03 -1.97
CA GLN A 90 -12.54 10.80 -1.04
C GLN A 90 -12.05 10.65 0.41
N GLY A 91 -10.94 9.93 0.63
CA GLY A 91 -10.38 9.69 1.96
C GLY A 91 -10.05 10.98 2.73
N PRO A 92 -9.21 11.89 2.18
CA PRO A 92 -8.86 13.14 2.85
C PRO A 92 -10.03 14.10 3.07
N ARG A 93 -11.07 14.04 2.23
CA ARG A 93 -12.27 14.88 2.37
C ARG A 93 -13.22 14.38 3.44
N LEU A 94 -13.40 13.07 3.53
CA LEU A 94 -14.35 12.44 4.46
C LEU A 94 -13.70 12.06 5.80
N GLY A 95 -12.37 12.02 5.88
CA GLY A 95 -11.65 11.61 7.08
C GLY A 95 -11.92 10.15 7.48
N LEU A 96 -12.37 9.31 6.55
CA LEU A 96 -12.76 7.92 6.77
C LEU A 96 -12.01 7.00 5.80
N PRO A 97 -11.68 5.77 6.21
CA PRO A 97 -11.07 4.80 5.32
C PRO A 97 -12.07 4.34 4.23
N GLN A 98 -11.54 4.01 3.04
CA GLN A 98 -12.34 3.63 1.87
C GLN A 98 -13.30 2.46 2.15
N MET A 99 -12.90 1.51 3.00
CA MET A 99 -13.72 0.36 3.40
C MET A 99 -14.95 0.74 4.23
N ILE A 100 -14.92 1.88 4.92
CA ILE A 100 -16.09 2.40 5.65
C ILE A 100 -16.99 3.21 4.71
N ILE A 101 -16.38 3.97 3.79
CA ILE A 101 -17.10 4.76 2.77
C ILE A 101 -17.91 3.86 1.84
N SER A 102 -17.41 2.68 1.48
CA SER A 102 -18.13 1.72 0.61
C SER A 102 -19.52 1.32 1.16
N ARG A 103 -19.71 1.36 2.49
CA ARG A 103 -21.01 1.09 3.13
C ARG A 103 -22.07 2.12 2.76
N ALA A 104 -21.69 3.34 2.42
CA ALA A 104 -22.65 4.36 1.97
C ALA A 104 -23.20 4.04 0.56
N GLN A 105 -22.42 3.38 -0.29
CA GLN A 105 -22.81 3.03 -1.67
C GLN A 105 -23.53 1.68 -1.74
N PHE A 106 -23.05 0.68 -0.99
CA PHE A 106 -23.52 -0.69 -1.08
C PHE A 106 -24.37 -1.13 0.13
N GLY A 107 -24.51 -0.28 1.15
CA GLY A 107 -25.08 -0.66 2.43
C GLY A 107 -24.11 -1.49 3.28
N VAL A 108 -24.52 -1.78 4.52
CA VAL A 108 -23.69 -2.50 5.50
C VAL A 108 -23.34 -3.91 5.02
N PHE A 109 -24.33 -4.65 4.52
CA PHE A 109 -24.13 -6.01 4.04
C PHE A 109 -23.58 -6.05 2.61
N GLY A 110 -23.97 -5.11 1.73
CA GLY A 110 -23.45 -5.09 0.36
C GLY A 110 -21.97 -4.71 0.28
N ALA A 111 -21.45 -3.96 1.26
CA ALA A 111 -20.01 -3.68 1.37
C ALA A 111 -19.13 -4.94 1.58
N VAL A 112 -19.72 -6.09 1.92
CA VAL A 112 -19.00 -7.37 1.97
C VAL A 112 -18.51 -7.80 0.59
N VAL A 113 -19.22 -7.48 -0.48
CA VAL A 113 -18.83 -7.85 -1.85
C VAL A 113 -17.48 -7.23 -2.24
N PRO A 114 -17.29 -5.89 -2.20
CA PRO A 114 -15.98 -5.29 -2.49
C PRO A 114 -14.90 -5.71 -1.49
N LEU A 115 -15.26 -6.00 -0.23
CA LEU A 115 -14.31 -6.55 0.76
C LEU A 115 -13.77 -7.93 0.34
N VAL A 116 -14.63 -8.85 -0.09
CA VAL A 116 -14.19 -10.17 -0.54
C VAL A 116 -13.34 -10.04 -1.81
N LEU A 117 -13.76 -9.21 -2.77
CA LEU A 117 -13.00 -8.98 -3.99
C LEU A 117 -11.60 -8.43 -3.72
N VAL A 118 -11.47 -7.45 -2.81
CA VAL A 118 -10.16 -6.88 -2.47
C VAL A 118 -9.28 -7.89 -1.72
N CYS A 119 -9.85 -8.73 -0.85
CA CYS A 119 -9.12 -9.81 -0.20
C CYS A 119 -8.58 -10.82 -1.22
N VAL A 120 -9.41 -11.28 -2.15
CA VAL A 120 -9.00 -12.20 -3.22
C VAL A 120 -7.92 -11.57 -4.09
N MET A 121 -8.09 -10.29 -4.47
CA MET A 121 -7.10 -9.55 -5.24
C MET A 121 -5.74 -9.51 -4.52
N TYR A 122 -5.69 -9.14 -3.24
CA TYR A 122 -4.44 -9.07 -2.49
C TYR A 122 -3.78 -10.43 -2.27
N VAL A 123 -4.57 -11.49 -2.05
CA VAL A 123 -4.04 -12.86 -1.97
C VAL A 123 -3.41 -13.27 -3.30
N GLY A 124 -4.12 -13.06 -4.41
CA GLY A 124 -3.62 -13.37 -5.75
C GLY A 124 -2.35 -12.58 -6.07
N PHE A 125 -2.36 -11.28 -5.81
CA PHE A 125 -1.20 -10.41 -6.02
C PHE A 125 0.02 -10.86 -5.20
N SER A 126 -0.19 -11.17 -3.91
CA SER A 126 0.89 -11.63 -3.03
C SER A 126 1.44 -13.00 -3.43
N ALA A 127 0.56 -13.92 -3.84
CA ALA A 127 0.94 -15.25 -4.31
C ALA A 127 1.77 -15.15 -5.60
N SER A 128 1.30 -14.37 -6.59
CA SER A 128 2.04 -14.13 -7.85
C SER A 128 3.41 -13.50 -7.58
N GLY A 129 3.47 -12.48 -6.71
CA GLY A 129 4.75 -11.85 -6.33
C GLY A 129 5.72 -12.82 -5.65
N THR A 130 5.20 -13.70 -4.80
CA THR A 130 5.99 -14.73 -4.10
C THR A 130 6.53 -15.77 -5.08
N VAL A 131 5.73 -16.22 -6.05
CA VAL A 131 6.16 -17.15 -7.10
C VAL A 131 7.28 -16.55 -7.94
N LEU A 132 7.11 -15.32 -8.43
CA LEU A 132 8.09 -14.65 -9.27
C LEU A 132 9.40 -14.38 -8.52
N ALA A 133 9.32 -13.86 -7.30
CA ALA A 133 10.49 -13.61 -6.47
C ALA A 133 11.19 -14.91 -6.04
N GLY A 134 10.42 -15.95 -5.71
CA GLY A 134 10.93 -17.27 -5.38
C GLY A 134 11.69 -17.91 -6.54
N GLN A 135 11.15 -17.80 -7.76
CA GLN A 135 11.84 -18.25 -8.98
C GLN A 135 13.12 -17.46 -9.22
N ALA A 136 13.10 -16.13 -9.08
CA ALA A 136 14.31 -15.32 -9.21
C ALA A 136 15.39 -15.73 -8.19
N MET A 137 15.00 -15.97 -6.94
CA MET A 137 15.93 -16.44 -5.91
C MET A 137 16.44 -17.86 -6.18
N ALA A 138 15.59 -18.76 -6.68
CA ALA A 138 15.99 -20.10 -7.08
C ALA A 138 17.09 -20.06 -8.15
N ARG A 139 16.96 -19.16 -9.13
CA ARG A 139 17.98 -18.95 -10.17
C ARG A 139 19.27 -18.36 -9.62
N LEU A 140 19.19 -17.41 -8.70
CA LEU A 140 20.38 -16.80 -8.07
C LEU A 140 21.17 -17.81 -7.23
N LEU A 141 20.48 -18.68 -6.51
CA LEU A 141 21.09 -19.67 -5.60
C LEU A 141 21.32 -21.04 -6.26
N SER A 142 20.93 -21.20 -7.53
CA SER A 142 20.97 -22.49 -8.26
C SER A 142 20.28 -23.64 -7.52
N ILE A 143 19.11 -23.37 -6.93
CA ILE A 143 18.26 -24.35 -6.24
C ILE A 143 16.96 -24.60 -7.01
N SER A 144 16.13 -25.55 -6.55
CA SER A 144 14.81 -25.77 -7.17
C SER A 144 13.86 -24.59 -6.95
N ASP A 145 12.94 -24.36 -7.89
CA ASP A 145 11.94 -23.29 -7.79
C ASP A 145 11.12 -23.38 -6.50
N VAL A 146 10.73 -24.60 -6.10
CA VAL A 146 10.00 -24.85 -4.84
C VAL A 146 10.84 -24.41 -3.63
N ALA A 147 12.12 -24.75 -3.59
CA ALA A 147 13.01 -24.33 -2.50
C ALA A 147 13.19 -22.81 -2.47
N GLY A 148 13.32 -22.15 -3.63
CA GLY A 148 13.38 -20.68 -3.71
C GLY A 148 12.11 -19.99 -3.23
N MET A 149 10.93 -20.51 -3.59
CA MET A 149 9.63 -20.01 -3.10
C MET A 149 9.48 -20.16 -1.59
N LEU A 150 9.83 -21.33 -1.03
CA LEU A 150 9.79 -21.57 0.41
C LEU A 150 10.76 -20.66 1.17
N LEU A 151 11.98 -20.49 0.65
CA LEU A 151 12.98 -19.60 1.23
C LEU A 151 12.49 -18.14 1.21
N PHE A 152 11.95 -17.67 0.09
CA PHE A 152 11.42 -16.31 -0.02
C PHE A 152 10.25 -16.08 0.94
N SER A 153 9.34 -17.04 1.00
CA SER A 153 8.18 -16.98 1.90
C SER A 153 8.63 -16.94 3.36
N ALA A 154 9.63 -17.74 3.75
CA ALA A 154 10.18 -17.73 5.10
C ALA A 154 10.80 -16.38 5.45
N ILE A 155 11.58 -15.78 4.54
CA ILE A 155 12.16 -14.45 4.73
C ILE A 155 11.07 -13.39 4.90
N ILE A 156 10.04 -13.39 4.04
CA ILE A 156 8.91 -12.47 4.15
C ILE A 156 8.17 -12.63 5.47
N ILE A 157 7.89 -13.87 5.89
CA ILE A 157 7.20 -14.14 7.17
C ILE A 157 8.03 -13.61 8.33
N VAL A 158 9.35 -13.83 8.34
CA VAL A 158 10.24 -13.29 9.37
C VAL A 158 10.18 -11.75 9.39
N ILE A 159 10.29 -11.10 8.23
CA ILE A 159 10.19 -9.62 8.15
C ILE A 159 8.82 -9.13 8.62
N ALA A 160 7.74 -9.81 8.24
CA ALA A 160 6.38 -9.46 8.63
C ALA A 160 6.16 -9.60 10.14
N VAL A 161 6.70 -10.65 10.77
CA VAL A 161 6.65 -10.87 12.23
C VAL A 161 7.47 -9.83 13.00
N LEU A 162 8.65 -9.44 12.47
CA LEU A 162 9.48 -8.40 13.08
C LEU A 162 8.87 -6.98 12.95
N GLY A 163 7.91 -6.81 12.03
CA GLY A 163 6.96 -5.70 12.01
C GLY A 163 7.50 -4.35 11.55
N TYR A 164 6.72 -3.31 11.87
CA TYR A 164 6.84 -1.92 11.37
C TYR A 164 8.26 -1.33 11.47
N ARG A 165 9.00 -1.64 12.54
CA ARG A 165 10.34 -1.07 12.77
C ARG A 165 11.40 -1.61 11.82
N VAL A 166 11.29 -2.86 11.37
CA VAL A 166 12.22 -3.46 10.40
C VAL A 166 11.88 -3.00 8.99
N ILE A 167 10.59 -2.94 8.65
CA ILE A 167 10.11 -2.45 7.35
C ILE A 167 10.52 -0.99 7.13
N HIS A 168 10.38 -0.12 8.14
CA HIS A 168 10.80 1.28 8.05
C HIS A 168 12.32 1.48 7.99
N LYS A 169 13.11 0.53 8.49
CA LYS A 169 14.58 0.56 8.37
C LYS A 169 15.03 0.06 6.99
N LEU A 170 14.43 -0.99 6.47
CA LEU A 170 14.72 -1.47 5.10
C LEU A 170 14.27 -0.47 4.04
N GLY A 171 13.08 0.13 4.16
CA GLY A 171 12.55 1.06 3.15
C GLY A 171 13.25 2.43 3.09
N LYS A 172 14.21 2.71 3.99
CA LYS A 172 15.04 3.92 3.96
C LYS A 172 16.40 3.71 3.28
N VAL A 173 16.79 2.46 3.01
CA VAL A 173 18.04 2.07 2.34
C VAL A 173 17.73 1.82 0.87
#